data_AF-A0A821Q496-F1
#
_entry.id   AF-A0A821Q496-F1
#
_cell.length_a   1.000
_cell.length_b   1.000
_cell.length_c   1.000
_cell.angle_alpha   90.00
_cell.angle_beta   90.00
_cell.angle_gamma   90.00
#
_symmetry.space_group_name_H-M   'P 1'
#
loop_
_entity.id
_entity.type
_entity.pdbx_description
1 polymer ?
#
loop_
_entity_poly.entity_id
_entity_poly.type
_entity_poly.pdbx_seq_one_letter_code
_entity_poly.pdbx_strand_id
1 'polypeptide(L)' 'MIDINYDNEFDAVINMFYSFGFFETDEENNQVLQNFYNALKPGGKFLFHTDVNIPRILSGKYKEDETRHLAP' A
#
# COMPACT_ATOMS: atom_id res chain seq x y z
N MET A 1 -6.12 0.35 15.52
CA MET A 1 -5.62 -0.82 14.77
C MET A 1 -6.77 -1.74 14.33
N ILE A 2 -6.87 -2.03 13.03
CA ILE A 2 -7.75 -3.11 12.50
C ILE A 2 -6.99 -4.42 12.71
N ASP A 3 -7.50 -5.29 13.56
CA ASP A 3 -6.95 -6.62 13.80
C ASP A 3 -7.53 -7.60 12.76
N ILE A 4 -6.66 -8.12 11.90
CA ILE A 4 -7.00 -9.08 10.84
C ILE A 4 -6.01 -10.24 10.96
N ASN A 5 -6.53 -11.40 11.36
CA ASN A 5 -5.75 -12.59 11.65
C ASN A 5 -6.06 -13.68 10.62
N TYR A 6 -5.58 -13.45 9.39
CA TYR A 6 -5.65 -14.43 8.30
C TYR A 6 -4.27 -15.06 8.10
N ASP A 7 -4.23 -16.36 7.87
CA ASP A 7 -3.00 -17.12 7.68
C ASP A 7 -3.10 -18.05 6.46
N ASN A 8 -2.38 -17.71 5.38
CA ASN A 8 -2.34 -18.47 4.13
C ASN A 8 -3.73 -18.77 3.53
N GLU A 9 -4.66 -17.81 3.58
CA GLU A 9 -6.07 -18.02 3.19
C GLU A 9 -6.39 -17.54 1.78
N PHE A 10 -5.70 -16.51 1.29
CA PHE A 10 -6.05 -15.83 0.05
C PHE A 10 -5.01 -16.04 -1.05
N ASP A 11 -5.49 -16.15 -2.28
CA ASP A 11 -4.65 -16.20 -3.47
C ASP A 11 -4.15 -14.79 -3.88
N ALA A 12 -4.86 -13.73 -3.44
CA ALA A 12 -4.46 -12.36 -3.69
C ALA A 12 -4.88 -11.39 -2.57
N VAL A 13 -4.08 -10.34 -2.37
CA VAL A 13 -4.37 -9.18 -1.53
C VAL A 13 -4.29 -7.93 -2.41
N ILE A 14 -5.26 -7.04 -2.29
CA ILE A 14 -5.41 -5.87 -3.15
C ILE A 14 -5.54 -4.61 -2.27
N ASN A 15 -4.58 -3.70 -2.38
CA ASN A 15 -4.62 -2.37 -1.77
C ASN A 15 -4.73 -1.33 -2.89
N MET A 16 -5.83 -0.57 -2.90
CA MET A 16 -6.20 0.32 -4.01
C MET A 16 -6.56 1.71 -3.51
N PHE A 17 -6.54 2.71 -4.40
CA PHE A 17 -6.93 4.08 -4.10
C PHE A 17 -6.06 4.77 -3.04
N TYR A 18 -4.77 4.45 -3.03
CA TYR A 18 -3.80 5.03 -2.07
C TYR A 18 -4.20 4.79 -0.61
N SER A 19 -4.85 3.65 -0.30
CA SER A 19 -5.46 3.38 1.01
C SER A 19 -4.49 2.88 2.10
N PHE A 20 -3.18 3.01 1.89
CA PHE A 20 -2.13 2.61 2.84
C PHE A 20 -1.43 3.85 3.42
N GLY A 21 -1.02 3.80 4.69
CA GLY A 21 -0.22 4.87 5.32
C GLY A 21 -1.02 5.89 6.15
N PHE A 22 -2.29 5.61 6.47
CA PHE A 22 -3.15 6.53 7.23
C PHE A 22 -3.17 6.27 8.74
N PHE A 23 -2.41 5.28 9.24
CA PHE A 23 -2.28 5.05 10.69
C PHE A 23 -1.32 6.05 11.33
N GLU A 24 -1.42 6.24 12.64
CA GLU A 24 -0.72 7.29 13.37
C GLU A 24 0.79 7.04 13.44
N THR A 25 1.20 5.76 13.47
CA THR A 25 2.60 5.38 13.59
C THR A 25 3.06 4.46 12.46
N ASP A 26 4.37 4.48 12.21
CA ASP A 26 5.01 3.58 11.26
C ASP A 26 4.88 2.12 11.70
N GLU A 27 4.87 1.85 13.01
CA GLU A 27 4.63 0.51 13.55
C GLU A 27 3.24 -0.04 13.17
N GLU A 28 2.20 0.80 13.26
CA GLU A 28 0.86 0.40 12.83
C GLU A 28 0.80 0.13 11.33
N ASN A 29 1.44 0.97 10.51
CA ASN A 29 1.52 0.77 9.06
C ASN A 29 2.31 -0.51 8.72
N ASN A 30 3.41 -0.78 9.42
CA ASN A 30 4.19 -2.01 9.26
C ASN A 30 3.39 -3.26 9.64
N GLN A 31 2.57 -3.19 10.70
CA GLN A 31 1.70 -4.28 11.09
C GLN A 31 0.69 -4.63 9.99
N VAL A 32 0.15 -3.62 9.28
CA VAL A 32 -0.76 -3.85 8.15
C VAL A 32 -0.05 -4.59 7.01
N LEU A 33 1.18 -4.22 6.68
CA LEU A 33 1.97 -4.94 5.67
C LEU A 33 2.25 -6.39 6.08
N GLN A 34 2.54 -6.62 7.37
CA GLN A 34 2.71 -7.97 7.90
C GLN A 34 1.42 -8.79 7.78
N ASN A 35 0.28 -8.18 8.06
CA ASN A 35 -1.02 -8.83 7.93
C ASN A 35 -1.34 -9.17 6.46
N PHE A 36 -1.01 -8.28 5.50
CA PHE A 36 -1.15 -8.58 4.07
C PHE A 36 -0.29 -9.77 3.65
N TYR A 37 0.95 -9.84 4.13
CA TYR A 37 1.84 -10.96 3.85
C TYR A 37 1.30 -12.27 4.43
N ASN A 38 0.89 -12.28 5.70
CA ASN A 38 0.38 -13.47 6.37
C ASN A 38 -0.92 -13.99 5.73
N ALA A 39 -1.78 -13.09 5.26
CA ALA A 39 -3.03 -13.45 4.61
C ALA A 39 -2.85 -14.21 3.28
N LEU A 40 -1.71 -14.05 2.61
CA LEU A 40 -1.43 -14.67 1.32
C LEU A 40 -0.97 -16.12 1.47
N LYS A 41 -1.55 -17.02 0.68
CA LYS A 41 -1.01 -18.36 0.44
C LYS A 41 0.41 -18.29 -0.14
N PRO A 42 1.22 -19.35 -0.01
CA PRO A 42 2.50 -19.43 -0.71
C PRO A 42 2.30 -19.25 -2.22
N GLY A 43 2.99 -18.28 -2.81
CA GLY A 43 2.87 -17.94 -4.24
C GLY A 43 1.74 -16.98 -4.60
N GLY A 44 0.90 -16.60 -3.62
CA GLY A 44 -0.16 -15.60 -3.76
C GLY A 44 0.37 -14.24 -4.22
N LYS A 45 -0.53 -13.40 -4.72
CA LYS A 45 -0.18 -12.14 -5.40
C LYS A 45 -0.64 -10.93 -4.61
N PHE A 46 0.26 -9.96 -4.48
CA PHE A 46 -0.06 -8.67 -3.91
C PHE A 46 -0.18 -7.62 -5.01
N LEU A 47 -1.28 -6.87 -5.02
CA LEU A 47 -1.45 -5.68 -5.84
C LEU A 47 -1.47 -4.46 -4.93
N PHE A 48 -0.53 -3.54 -5.17
CA PHE A 48 -0.37 -2.32 -4.38
C PHE A 48 -0.48 -1.10 -5.30
N HIS A 49 -1.55 -0.32 -5.13
CA HIS A 49 -1.75 0.92 -5.88
C HIS A 49 -0.87 2.01 -5.29
N THR A 50 0.13 2.44 -6.07
CA THR A 50 0.95 3.61 -5.77
C THR A 50 0.91 4.62 -6.92
N ASP A 51 1.42 5.81 -6.65
CA ASP A 51 1.66 6.86 -7.64
C ASP A 51 3.01 6.69 -8.35
N VAL A 52 3.77 5.66 -7.97
CA VAL A 52 5.08 5.29 -8.51
C VAL A 52 4.91 4.77 -9.93
N ASN A 53 5.02 5.68 -10.90
CA ASN A 53 5.07 5.35 -12.31
C ASN A 53 6.54 5.36 -12.78
N ILE A 54 7.11 4.18 -13.07
CA ILE A 54 8.52 4.04 -13.44
C ILE A 54 8.90 4.91 -14.64
N PRO A 55 8.15 4.94 -15.76
CA PRO A 55 8.42 5.88 -16.85
C PRO A 55 8.47 7.35 -16.40
N ARG A 56 7.57 7.77 -15.50
CA ARG A 56 7.54 9.14 -14.96
C ARG A 56 8.75 9.42 -14.08
N ILE A 57 9.18 8.46 -13.26
CA ILE A 57 10.39 8.57 -12.43
C ILE A 57 11.63 8.70 -13.32
N LEU A 58 11.80 7.82 -14.29
CA LEU A 58 12.93 7.85 -15.21
C LEU A 58 12.97 9.12 -16.07
N SER A 59 11.82 9.78 -16.28
CA SER A 59 11.76 11.06 -17.00
C SER A 59 12.31 12.26 -16.22
N GLY A 60 12.58 12.11 -14.91
CA GLY A 60 12.99 13.21 -14.03
C GLY A 60 11.87 14.20 -13.68
N LYS A 61 10.62 13.92 -14.10
CA LYS A 61 9.43 14.75 -13.84
C LYS A 61 8.59 14.25 -12.65
N TYR A 62 9.11 13.28 -11.91
CA TYR A 62 8.45 12.82 -10.70
C TYR A 62 8.61 13.87 -9.60
N LYS A 63 7.49 14.21 -8.95
CA LYS A 63 7.49 15.13 -7.82
C LYS A 63 7.37 14.26 -6.57
N GLU A 64 8.40 14.26 -5.74
CA GLU A 64 8.39 13.55 -4.46
C GLU A 64 7.38 14.17 -3.48
N ASP A 65 7.12 15.46 -3.64
CA ASP A 65 6.14 16.20 -2.85
C ASP A 65 5.14 16.89 -3.79
N GLU A 66 3.86 16.53 -3.66
CA GLU A 66 2.75 17.15 -4.38
C GLU A 66 1.73 17.72 -3.39
N THR A 67 1.81 19.03 -3.11
CA THR A 67 0.74 19.73 -2.40
C THR A 67 -0.46 19.92 -3.34
N ARG A 68 -1.62 19.36 -2.98
CA ARG A 68 -2.88 19.60 -3.69
C ARG A 68 -3.71 20.59 -2.90
N HIS A 69 -3.91 21.77 -3.48
CA HIS A 69 -4.94 22.68 -2.98
C HIS A 69 -6.30 22.07 -3.32
N LEU A 70 -7.02 21.63 -2.28
CA LEU A 70 -8.44 21.36 -2.44
C LEU A 70 -9.11 22.66 -2.91
N ALA A 71 -10.10 22.54 -3.79
CA ALA A 71 -10.82 23.70 -4.32
C ALA A 71 -11.23 24.66 -3.18
N PRO A 72 -11.23 25.98 -3.42
CA PRO A 72 -11.49 26.98 -2.38
C PRO A 72 -12.80 26.75 -1.63
#